data_AF-A0A957QF20-F1
#
_entry.id   AF-A0A957QF20-F1
#
_cell.length_a   1.000
_cell.length_b   1.000
_cell.length_c   1.000
_cell.angle_alpha   90.00
_cell.angle_beta   90.00
_cell.angle_gamma   90.00
#
_symmetry.space_group_name_H-M   'P 1'
#
loop_
_entity.id
_entity.type
_entity.pdbx_description
1 polymer ?
#
loop_
_entity_poly.entity_id
_entity_poly.type
_entity_poly.pdbx_seq_one_letter_code
_entity_poly.pdbx_strand_id
1 'polypeptide(L)'
;MSRNVRAQSPDTEAVIQAQATPPSTPPSPVLQALATRLRETAVSASQIPNATATQPPLLPKPTPSYVTAGEQATLSGFSYIRQTWNNCGPATLAMNLSYWGSTLDQATIGSVLRPFQDDKNVGPVELAEYAQLQGYRALVRVNGSGDRLRTLLANDIPVIIETWLEPHPGDGLGHYRLLVGYDDEAAHWIGYDSYYRENLVNPTGPYQGIRMDYAETDALWKVFNRTYVVIYTADKADLVADILGEDIDAGAMWARSLQAADDDIAANGDDAFAWFNRGSTLTARGRYAEAADAYDQARSLGLPPRMLWYQFGPFQAYYESGRYEDVLALADSVLNPAVQIEELYYWKAEAALALGNSSAAEQARARLQQLKPNYSVAYGRMEKAESAATVAMTASASVTSSTAVAAPTAKPSARAGFVADVTIPDGTSVRAGEDFTKIWRVRNESDFAWQGYRLRNIAGGAWINDNFAPPVDQPIPDTAAGATADIELVITAPTQPGSYTGYWQIVDADGTPVTGGQLWTIISVLAQ
;
A
#
# COMPACT_ATOMS: atom_id res chain seq x y z
N MET A 1 50.20 15.67 41.39
CA MET A 1 49.34 16.06 42.54
C MET A 1 47.94 15.53 42.22
N SER A 2 47.55 14.38 42.80
CA SER A 2 46.53 14.26 43.88
C SER A 2 45.10 14.59 43.39
N ARG A 3 44.04 13.79 43.56
CA ARG A 3 43.75 12.64 44.44
C ARG A 3 42.46 11.94 43.96
N ASN A 4 42.39 10.63 44.20
CA ASN A 4 41.15 9.84 44.34
C ASN A 4 40.29 10.35 45.50
N VAL A 5 38.96 10.29 45.38
CA VAL A 5 38.07 9.96 46.52
C VAL A 5 36.92 9.07 46.04
N ARG A 6 36.84 7.92 46.71
CA ARG A 6 35.75 6.93 46.72
C ARG A 6 34.82 7.28 47.88
N ALA A 7 33.51 7.12 47.74
CA ALA A 7 32.61 6.99 48.89
C ALA A 7 31.48 6.01 48.55
N GLN A 8 31.36 4.99 49.40
CA GLN A 8 30.35 3.95 49.41
C GLN A 8 29.05 4.43 50.10
N SER A 9 27.97 3.70 49.80
CA SER A 9 26.62 3.74 50.36
C SER A 9 26.55 3.56 51.90
N PRO A 10 25.34 3.71 52.46
CA PRO A 10 24.78 2.60 53.24
C PRO A 10 23.33 2.23 52.90
N ASP A 11 23.04 0.95 53.12
CA ASP A 11 21.74 0.24 53.20
C ASP A 11 20.78 0.90 54.23
N THR A 12 19.48 0.61 54.41
CA THR A 12 18.61 -0.56 54.18
C THR A 12 17.17 -0.09 54.50
N GLU A 13 16.12 -0.61 53.86
CA GLU A 13 14.90 -1.08 54.57
C GLU A 13 13.96 -1.83 53.61
N ALA A 14 13.39 -2.91 54.13
CA ALA A 14 12.67 -3.96 53.41
C ALA A 14 11.15 -3.92 53.71
N VAL A 15 10.45 -4.93 53.14
CA VAL A 15 9.07 -5.41 53.42
C VAL A 15 7.98 -4.56 52.72
N ILE A 16 6.99 -5.07 51.95
CA ILE A 16 6.07 -6.21 52.10
C ILE A 16 5.51 -6.64 50.73
N GLN A 17 5.39 -7.96 50.50
CA GLN A 17 4.57 -8.55 49.43
C GLN A 17 3.06 -8.43 49.74
N ALA A 18 2.26 -8.09 48.73
CA ALA A 18 0.83 -8.39 48.72
C ALA A 18 0.39 -8.81 47.30
N GLN A 19 0.06 -10.10 47.18
CA GLN A 19 -0.72 -10.64 46.07
C GLN A 19 -2.18 -10.17 46.21
N ALA A 20 -2.75 -9.66 45.13
CA ALA A 20 -4.19 -9.42 45.02
C ALA A 20 -4.66 -9.84 43.63
N THR A 21 -5.41 -10.94 43.56
CA THR A 21 -6.21 -11.35 42.39
C THR A 21 -7.53 -10.57 42.36
N PRO A 22 -7.95 -10.00 41.21
CA PRO A 22 -9.34 -9.61 41.00
C PRO A 22 -10.18 -10.76 40.38
N PRO A 23 -11.50 -10.77 40.60
CA PRO A 23 -12.38 -11.92 40.39
C PRO A 23 -12.83 -12.11 38.94
N SER A 24 -13.08 -13.37 38.57
CA SER A 24 -13.78 -13.77 37.35
C SER A 24 -15.26 -13.39 37.42
N THR A 25 -15.73 -12.59 36.45
CA THR A 25 -17.16 -12.33 36.22
C THR A 25 -17.62 -13.13 35.01
N PRO A 26 -18.73 -13.89 35.07
CA PRO A 26 -19.27 -14.56 33.89
C PRO A 26 -19.89 -13.54 32.90
N PRO A 27 -19.87 -13.82 31.58
CA PRO A 27 -20.40 -12.92 30.58
C PRO A 27 -21.92 -12.70 30.72
N SER A 28 -22.33 -11.49 30.37
CA SER A 28 -23.69 -10.94 30.50
C SER A 28 -24.77 -11.76 29.73
N PRO A 29 -26.02 -11.86 30.25
CA PRO A 29 -27.13 -12.64 29.65
C PRO A 29 -27.55 -12.24 28.23
N VAL A 30 -27.05 -11.11 27.73
CA VAL A 30 -27.35 -10.59 26.38
C VAL A 30 -26.71 -11.46 25.27
N LEU A 31 -25.59 -12.15 25.56
CA LEU A 31 -24.91 -13.02 24.58
C LEU A 31 -25.55 -14.41 24.42
N GLN A 32 -26.33 -14.90 25.40
CA GLN A 32 -27.06 -16.17 25.28
C GLN A 32 -28.38 -16.03 24.48
N ALA A 33 -28.98 -14.84 24.47
CA ALA A 33 -30.21 -14.56 23.73
C ALA A 33 -29.99 -14.46 22.21
N LEU A 34 -28.79 -14.06 21.76
CA LEU A 34 -28.40 -14.01 20.33
C LEU A 34 -28.06 -15.39 19.75
N ALA A 35 -27.48 -16.30 20.55
CA ALA A 35 -27.15 -17.66 20.12
C ALA A 35 -28.37 -18.56 19.92
N THR A 36 -29.51 -18.23 20.56
CA THR A 36 -30.74 -19.03 20.44
C THR A 36 -31.56 -18.65 19.19
N ARG A 37 -31.56 -17.36 18.77
CA ARG A 37 -32.30 -16.92 17.55
C ARG A 37 -31.67 -17.34 16.23
N LEU A 38 -30.38 -17.68 16.21
CA LEU A 38 -29.69 -18.16 14.99
C LEU A 38 -29.85 -19.68 14.75
N ARG A 39 -30.49 -20.42 15.67
CA ARG A 39 -30.74 -21.87 15.51
C ARG A 39 -32.14 -22.21 15.00
N GLU A 40 -33.06 -21.25 14.92
CA GLU A 40 -34.46 -21.51 14.50
C GLU A 40 -34.77 -21.13 13.05
N THR A 41 -33.85 -20.48 12.31
CA THR A 41 -34.02 -20.19 10.88
C THR A 41 -33.44 -21.27 9.94
N ALA A 42 -32.89 -22.36 10.50
CA ALA A 42 -32.31 -23.46 9.74
C ALA A 42 -33.18 -24.73 9.72
N VAL A 43 -34.50 -24.60 9.63
CA VAL A 43 -35.39 -25.73 9.27
C VAL A 43 -36.56 -25.21 8.44
N SER A 44 -36.37 -25.04 7.13
CA SER A 44 -37.41 -25.28 6.12
C SER A 44 -36.85 -25.01 4.72
N ALA A 45 -36.01 -25.92 4.23
CA ALA A 45 -35.69 -26.00 2.81
C ALA A 45 -35.95 -27.43 2.34
N SER A 46 -37.12 -27.67 1.77
CA SER A 46 -37.34 -28.81 0.89
C SER A 46 -38.54 -28.59 -0.03
N GLN A 47 -38.24 -28.73 -1.33
CA GLN A 47 -39.11 -28.94 -2.49
C GLN A 47 -39.76 -27.71 -3.14
N ILE A 48 -39.23 -27.28 -4.30
CA ILE A 48 -40.04 -26.92 -5.50
C ILE A 48 -39.26 -27.33 -6.79
N PRO A 49 -39.91 -27.85 -7.85
CA PRO A 49 -39.27 -28.46 -9.02
C PRO A 49 -38.87 -27.47 -10.13
N ASN A 50 -37.96 -27.94 -11.00
CA ASN A 50 -37.48 -27.32 -12.25
C ASN A 50 -38.59 -26.66 -13.09
N ALA A 51 -38.47 -25.35 -13.31
CA ALA A 51 -39.20 -24.62 -14.35
C ALA A 51 -38.22 -23.81 -15.21
N THR A 52 -38.37 -23.93 -16.52
CA THR A 52 -37.61 -23.27 -17.58
C THR A 52 -37.59 -21.75 -17.41
N ALA A 53 -36.41 -21.16 -17.16
CA ALA A 53 -36.27 -19.73 -16.91
C ALA A 53 -36.35 -18.91 -18.21
N THR A 54 -37.38 -18.08 -18.31
CA THR A 54 -37.38 -16.88 -19.18
C THR A 54 -36.52 -15.83 -18.50
N GLN A 55 -35.65 -15.15 -19.25
CA GLN A 55 -34.70 -14.16 -18.70
C GLN A 55 -35.50 -13.01 -18.02
N PRO A 56 -35.26 -12.72 -16.73
CA PRO A 56 -35.91 -11.60 -16.05
C PRO A 56 -35.49 -10.26 -16.68
N PRO A 57 -36.35 -9.23 -16.65
CA PRO A 57 -35.93 -7.89 -17.03
C PRO A 57 -34.72 -7.45 -16.18
N LEU A 58 -33.75 -6.79 -16.82
CA LEU A 58 -32.59 -6.21 -16.15
C LEU A 58 -33.08 -5.39 -14.94
N LEU A 59 -32.63 -5.79 -13.74
CA LEU A 59 -32.83 -4.99 -12.54
C LEU A 59 -32.23 -3.59 -12.79
N PRO A 60 -32.88 -2.50 -12.33
CA PRO A 60 -32.30 -1.18 -12.42
C PRO A 60 -30.92 -1.19 -11.75
N LYS A 61 -29.91 -0.65 -12.44
CA LYS A 61 -28.56 -0.46 -11.89
C LYS A 61 -28.72 0.26 -10.55
N PRO A 62 -28.18 -0.25 -9.42
CA PRO A 62 -28.31 0.41 -8.13
C PRO A 62 -27.86 1.86 -8.28
N THR A 63 -28.68 2.78 -7.75
CA THR A 63 -28.38 4.21 -7.76
C THR A 63 -27.02 4.41 -7.06
N PRO A 64 -26.09 5.19 -7.64
CA PRO A 64 -24.81 5.45 -7.00
C PRO A 64 -25.04 6.01 -5.58
N SER A 65 -24.32 5.52 -4.58
CA SER A 65 -24.43 6.01 -3.20
C SER A 65 -23.81 7.40 -3.00
N TYR A 66 -23.10 7.90 -4.01
CA TYR A 66 -22.39 9.17 -4.00
C TYR A 66 -23.13 10.28 -4.75
N VAL A 67 -22.85 11.51 -4.36
CA VAL A 67 -23.29 12.72 -5.06
C VAL A 67 -22.42 12.90 -6.30
N THR A 68 -23.01 13.04 -7.48
CA THR A 68 -22.26 13.41 -8.68
C THR A 68 -21.64 14.79 -8.50
N ALA A 69 -20.41 14.98 -8.95
CA ALA A 69 -19.74 16.28 -8.92
C ALA A 69 -20.63 17.38 -9.55
N GLY A 70 -20.91 18.44 -8.79
CA GLY A 70 -21.49 19.68 -9.32
C GLY A 70 -20.42 20.58 -9.93
N GLU A 71 -20.75 21.84 -10.26
CA GLU A 71 -19.83 22.79 -10.91
C GLU A 71 -18.68 23.28 -10.00
N GLN A 72 -18.84 23.16 -8.68
CA GLN A 72 -17.81 23.56 -7.70
C GLN A 72 -17.98 22.80 -6.39
N ALA A 73 -16.87 22.60 -5.68
CA ALA A 73 -16.86 22.14 -4.29
C ALA A 73 -15.64 22.72 -3.56
N THR A 74 -15.76 22.99 -2.28
CA THR A 74 -14.62 23.39 -1.44
C THR A 74 -14.79 22.86 -0.03
N LEU A 75 -13.82 22.06 0.40
CA LEU A 75 -13.69 21.55 1.75
C LEU A 75 -12.97 22.58 2.62
N SER A 76 -13.32 22.62 3.90
CA SER A 76 -12.70 23.50 4.89
C SER A 76 -12.41 22.72 6.18
N GLY A 77 -11.74 23.35 7.15
CA GLY A 77 -11.38 22.70 8.41
C GLY A 77 -9.97 22.11 8.46
N PHE A 78 -9.18 22.29 7.41
CA PHE A 78 -7.77 21.88 7.38
C PHE A 78 -6.90 22.83 8.22
N SER A 79 -5.91 22.26 8.91
CA SER A 79 -4.78 23.00 9.45
C SER A 79 -3.69 23.11 8.39
N TYR A 80 -3.37 24.33 7.97
CA TYR A 80 -2.29 24.55 7.02
C TYR A 80 -0.92 24.34 7.68
N ILE A 81 -0.04 23.58 7.02
CA ILE A 81 1.31 23.28 7.49
C ILE A 81 2.33 23.59 6.38
N ARG A 82 3.23 24.53 6.66
CA ARG A 82 4.38 24.81 5.78
C ARG A 82 5.44 23.75 5.99
N GLN A 83 5.92 23.10 4.91
CA GLN A 83 6.92 22.06 5.05
C GLN A 83 8.27 22.59 5.56
N THR A 84 8.94 21.74 6.33
CA THR A 84 10.39 21.84 6.57
C THR A 84 11.17 21.21 5.40
N TRP A 85 12.50 21.24 5.48
CA TRP A 85 13.39 20.67 4.47
C TRP A 85 13.01 19.23 4.11
N ASN A 86 12.80 18.97 2.80
CA ASN A 86 12.37 17.68 2.22
C ASN A 86 11.18 17.01 2.92
N ASN A 87 10.22 17.80 3.41
CA ASN A 87 9.12 17.27 4.24
C ASN A 87 7.74 17.44 3.58
N CYS A 88 7.68 17.50 2.24
CA CYS A 88 6.42 17.67 1.50
C CYS A 88 5.42 16.54 1.80
N GLY A 89 5.86 15.27 1.79
CA GLY A 89 5.01 14.13 2.15
C GLY A 89 4.42 14.24 3.56
N PRO A 90 5.26 14.29 4.62
CA PRO A 90 4.78 14.42 5.99
C PRO A 90 3.94 15.67 6.26
N ALA A 91 4.27 16.82 5.65
CA ALA A 91 3.49 18.04 5.80
C ALA A 91 2.11 17.91 5.13
N THR A 92 2.06 17.39 3.90
CA THR A 92 0.80 17.18 3.17
C THR A 92 -0.07 16.12 3.83
N LEU A 93 0.51 15.05 4.37
CA LEU A 93 -0.22 14.06 5.15
C LEU A 93 -0.79 14.66 6.44
N ALA A 94 -0.01 15.45 7.18
CA ALA A 94 -0.51 16.14 8.38
C ALA A 94 -1.66 17.10 8.04
N MET A 95 -1.58 17.85 6.93
CA MET A 95 -2.69 18.69 6.46
C MET A 95 -3.93 17.84 6.16
N ASN A 96 -3.77 16.72 5.44
CA ASN A 96 -4.88 15.81 5.12
C ASN A 96 -5.54 15.23 6.39
N LEU A 97 -4.74 14.68 7.32
CA LEU A 97 -5.26 14.08 8.54
C LEU A 97 -5.95 15.09 9.47
N SER A 98 -5.56 16.37 9.41
CA SER A 98 -6.21 17.43 10.21
C SER A 98 -7.68 17.62 9.85
N TYR A 99 -8.09 17.30 8.62
CA TYR A 99 -9.49 17.31 8.19
C TYR A 99 -10.35 16.35 9.02
N TRP A 100 -9.77 15.20 9.39
CA TRP A 100 -10.39 14.18 10.21
C TRP A 100 -10.22 14.41 11.71
N GLY A 101 -9.70 15.57 12.12
CA GLY A 101 -9.49 15.95 13.51
C GLY A 101 -8.16 15.48 14.12
N SER A 102 -7.23 14.94 13.32
CA SER A 102 -5.89 14.58 13.81
C SER A 102 -5.10 15.81 14.24
N THR A 103 -4.35 15.69 15.33
CA THR A 103 -3.42 16.72 15.83
C THR A 103 -1.97 16.42 15.49
N LEU A 104 -1.70 15.39 14.68
CA LEU A 104 -0.35 15.02 14.28
C LEU A 104 0.28 16.12 13.43
N ASP A 105 1.53 16.47 13.74
CA ASP A 105 2.30 17.43 12.96
C ASP A 105 3.31 16.74 12.03
N GLN A 106 3.86 17.51 11.09
CA GLN A 106 4.83 17.02 10.12
C GLN A 106 6.12 16.48 10.76
N ALA A 107 6.45 16.89 11.99
CA ALA A 107 7.65 16.45 12.69
C ALA A 107 7.45 15.04 13.25
N THR A 108 6.29 14.79 13.84
CA THR A 108 5.86 13.48 14.32
C THR A 108 5.78 12.49 13.17
N ILE A 109 5.10 12.86 12.08
CA ILE A 109 4.99 12.01 10.88
C ILE A 109 6.38 11.80 10.25
N GLY A 110 7.16 12.88 10.07
CA GLY A 110 8.49 12.83 9.47
C GLY A 110 9.48 11.98 10.26
N SER A 111 9.35 11.89 11.59
CA SER A 111 10.23 11.02 12.41
C SER A 111 10.11 9.53 12.09
N VAL A 112 8.96 9.12 11.53
CA VAL A 112 8.68 7.74 11.12
C VAL A 112 8.97 7.54 9.65
N LEU A 113 8.42 8.42 8.81
CA LEU A 113 8.49 8.28 7.35
C LEU A 113 9.84 8.72 6.76
N ARG A 114 10.56 9.58 7.48
CA ARG A 114 11.81 10.19 7.00
C ARG A 114 12.87 10.16 8.13
N PRO A 115 13.30 8.97 8.58
CA PRO A 115 14.20 8.84 9.73
C PRO A 115 15.58 9.48 9.49
N PHE A 116 15.92 9.82 8.24
CA PHE A 116 17.15 10.52 7.87
C PHE A 116 16.84 11.88 7.26
N GLN A 117 17.60 12.90 7.67
CA GLN A 117 17.34 14.28 7.26
C GLN A 117 17.54 14.52 5.75
N ASP A 118 18.29 13.66 5.06
CA ASP A 118 18.57 13.76 3.62
C ASP A 118 17.75 12.84 2.74
N ASP A 119 16.89 12.00 3.33
CA ASP A 119 15.90 11.24 2.59
C ASP A 119 15.04 12.19 1.75
N LYS A 120 15.02 11.93 0.44
CA LYS A 120 14.48 12.81 -0.59
C LYS A 120 13.03 12.48 -0.91
N ASN A 121 12.57 11.28 -0.59
CA ASN A 121 11.28 10.79 -1.04
C ASN A 121 10.54 10.09 0.10
N VAL A 122 9.24 10.36 0.21
CA VAL A 122 8.34 9.50 0.97
C VAL A 122 7.32 9.02 -0.05
N GLY A 123 7.32 7.73 -0.35
CA GLY A 123 6.45 7.14 -1.36
C GLY A 123 4.96 7.26 -0.99
N PRO A 124 4.04 7.23 -1.97
CA PRO A 124 2.61 7.37 -1.71
C PRO A 124 2.06 6.22 -0.86
N VAL A 125 2.65 5.03 -0.97
CA VAL A 125 2.30 3.87 -0.13
C VAL A 125 2.72 4.09 1.31
N GLU A 126 3.90 4.67 1.56
CA GLU A 126 4.33 5.02 2.92
C GLU A 126 3.37 6.02 3.59
N LEU A 127 2.86 7.00 2.83
CA LEU A 127 1.82 7.92 3.33
C LEU A 127 0.53 7.18 3.70
N ALA A 128 0.08 6.26 2.83
CA ALA A 128 -1.13 5.48 3.05
C ALA A 128 -1.00 4.54 4.25
N GLU A 129 0.12 3.83 4.36
CA GLU A 129 0.39 2.93 5.48
C GLU A 129 0.48 3.68 6.81
N TYR A 130 1.15 4.83 6.83
CA TYR A 130 1.18 5.66 8.03
C TYR A 130 -0.24 6.07 8.45
N ALA A 131 -1.08 6.49 7.51
CA ALA A 131 -2.48 6.81 7.79
C ALA A 131 -3.25 5.59 8.34
N GLN A 132 -3.02 4.39 7.78
CA GLN A 132 -3.62 3.15 8.28
C GLN A 132 -3.17 2.83 9.72
N LEU A 133 -1.90 3.06 10.05
CA LEU A 133 -1.38 2.92 11.43
C LEU A 133 -2.05 3.88 12.41
N GLN A 134 -2.55 5.03 11.93
CA GLN A 134 -3.33 5.97 12.75
C GLN A 134 -4.82 5.61 12.83
N GLY A 135 -5.25 4.48 12.25
CA GLY A 135 -6.63 4.00 12.31
C GLY A 135 -7.52 4.45 11.14
N TYR A 136 -6.97 5.14 10.14
CA TYR A 136 -7.70 5.51 8.93
C TYR A 136 -7.73 4.36 7.91
N ARG A 137 -8.57 4.49 6.89
CA ARG A 137 -8.43 3.75 5.64
C ARG A 137 -7.67 4.61 4.65
N ALA A 138 -6.79 4.00 3.88
CA ALA A 138 -6.02 4.70 2.87
C ALA A 138 -5.78 3.82 1.65
N LEU A 139 -5.85 4.41 0.47
CA LEU A 139 -5.64 3.76 -0.82
C LEU A 139 -4.74 4.61 -1.69
N VAL A 140 -3.72 4.00 -2.28
CA VAL A 140 -2.94 4.57 -3.39
C VAL A 140 -3.52 4.08 -4.70
N ARG A 141 -3.70 4.98 -5.65
CA ARG A 141 -4.19 4.66 -6.99
C ARG A 141 -3.44 5.50 -8.02
N VAL A 142 -3.42 5.01 -9.25
CA VAL A 142 -2.88 5.72 -10.42
C VAL A 142 -3.98 5.89 -11.47
N ASN A 143 -3.64 6.54 -12.58
CA ASN A 143 -4.59 6.84 -13.64
C ASN A 143 -5.84 7.58 -13.11
N GLY A 144 -5.61 8.50 -12.17
CA GLY A 144 -6.68 9.38 -11.70
C GLY A 144 -7.19 10.28 -12.84
N SER A 145 -8.44 10.73 -12.72
CA SER A 145 -9.06 11.65 -13.67
C SER A 145 -9.67 12.83 -12.95
N GLY A 146 -9.82 13.96 -13.64
CA GLY A 146 -10.50 15.13 -13.09
C GLY A 146 -11.91 14.82 -12.59
N ASP A 147 -12.69 14.04 -13.35
CA ASP A 147 -14.05 13.64 -12.95
C ASP A 147 -14.06 12.86 -11.64
N ARG A 148 -13.09 11.96 -11.47
CA ARG A 148 -12.96 11.18 -10.23
C ARG A 148 -12.58 12.05 -9.05
N LEU A 149 -11.58 12.92 -9.22
CA LEU A 149 -11.14 13.79 -8.12
C LEU A 149 -12.22 14.80 -7.74
N ARG A 150 -12.94 15.37 -8.72
CA ARG A 150 -14.14 16.19 -8.45
C ARG A 150 -15.19 15.42 -7.68
N THR A 151 -15.46 14.17 -8.07
CA THR A 151 -16.45 13.32 -7.38
C THR A 151 -16.03 13.03 -5.94
N LEU A 152 -14.76 12.71 -5.69
CA LEU A 152 -14.24 12.53 -4.33
C LEU A 152 -14.42 13.80 -3.48
N LEU A 153 -14.03 14.96 -4.02
CA LEU A 153 -14.13 16.25 -3.33
C LEU A 153 -15.59 16.66 -3.06
N ALA A 154 -16.51 16.42 -4.00
CA ALA A 154 -17.93 16.67 -3.83
C ALA A 154 -18.59 15.78 -2.76
N ASN A 155 -17.89 14.73 -2.31
CA ASN A 155 -18.35 13.75 -1.32
C ASN A 155 -17.52 13.78 -0.01
N ASP A 156 -16.91 14.93 0.30
CA ASP A 156 -16.14 15.16 1.53
C ASP A 156 -14.88 14.27 1.67
N ILE A 157 -14.26 13.91 0.54
CA ILE A 157 -13.03 13.12 0.52
C ILE A 157 -11.89 13.96 -0.08
N PRO A 158 -11.01 14.56 0.74
CA PRO A 158 -9.84 15.27 0.25
C PRO A 158 -8.82 14.30 -0.35
N VAL A 159 -8.09 14.74 -1.37
CA VAL A 159 -7.21 13.86 -2.16
C VAL A 159 -5.79 14.40 -2.17
N ILE A 160 -4.83 13.58 -1.79
CA ILE A 160 -3.41 13.89 -1.99
C ILE A 160 -3.04 13.47 -3.41
N ILE A 161 -2.39 14.35 -4.17
CA ILE A 161 -1.84 14.05 -5.50
C ILE A 161 -0.32 14.25 -5.48
N GLU A 162 0.39 13.48 -6.30
CA GLU A 162 1.81 13.65 -6.52
C GLU A 162 2.05 14.34 -7.86
N THR A 163 2.80 15.43 -7.86
CA THR A 163 2.93 16.30 -9.03
C THR A 163 4.39 16.70 -9.23
N TRP A 164 4.77 16.97 -10.47
CA TRP A 164 6.01 17.67 -10.73
C TRP A 164 5.92 19.11 -10.23
N LEU A 165 7.01 19.61 -9.66
CA LEU A 165 7.17 21.00 -9.24
C LEU A 165 8.55 21.47 -9.72
N GLU A 166 8.57 22.54 -10.50
CA GLU A 166 9.81 23.15 -10.98
C GLU A 166 9.87 24.62 -10.53
N PRO A 167 10.44 24.89 -9.33
CA PRO A 167 10.54 26.26 -8.82
C PRO A 167 11.45 27.14 -9.68
N HIS A 168 12.48 26.52 -10.26
CA HIS A 168 13.45 27.14 -11.16
C HIS A 168 13.77 26.19 -12.33
N PRO A 169 14.10 26.70 -13.53
CA PRO A 169 14.44 25.85 -14.68
C PRO A 169 15.57 24.86 -14.34
N GLY A 170 15.33 23.57 -14.58
CA GLY A 170 16.26 22.48 -14.30
C GLY A 170 16.28 22.01 -12.84
N ASP A 171 15.42 22.56 -11.97
CA ASP A 171 15.34 22.24 -10.54
C ASP A 171 14.11 21.40 -10.18
N GLY A 172 13.48 20.78 -11.17
CA GLY A 172 12.25 20.00 -10.99
C GLY A 172 12.35 18.87 -9.95
N LEU A 173 11.31 18.70 -9.14
CA LEU A 173 11.20 17.69 -8.09
C LEU A 173 9.77 17.13 -7.99
N GLY A 174 9.63 15.93 -7.43
CA GLY A 174 8.34 15.40 -7.00
C GLY A 174 7.80 16.15 -5.78
N HIS A 175 6.50 16.44 -5.80
CA HIS A 175 5.86 17.24 -4.76
C HIS A 175 4.41 16.82 -4.52
N TYR A 176 4.06 16.67 -3.24
CA TYR A 176 2.70 16.34 -2.83
C TYR A 176 1.85 17.58 -2.64
N ARG A 177 0.63 17.55 -3.19
CA ARG A 177 -0.38 18.59 -3.02
C ARG A 177 -1.67 17.97 -2.50
N LEU A 178 -2.38 18.67 -1.65
CA LEU A 178 -3.67 18.24 -1.11
C LEU A 178 -4.79 18.98 -1.84
N LEU A 179 -5.50 18.31 -2.73
CA LEU A 179 -6.70 18.88 -3.31
C LEU A 179 -7.81 18.94 -2.26
N VAL A 180 -8.42 20.11 -2.14
CA VAL A 180 -9.51 20.39 -1.19
C VAL A 180 -10.73 20.99 -1.87
N GLY A 181 -10.66 21.29 -3.16
CA GLY A 181 -11.79 21.85 -3.89
C GLY A 181 -11.50 22.03 -5.37
N TYR A 182 -12.50 22.50 -6.09
CA TYR A 182 -12.47 22.72 -7.52
C TYR A 182 -13.56 23.73 -7.94
N ASP A 183 -13.35 24.36 -9.10
CA ASP A 183 -14.25 25.32 -9.73
C ASP A 183 -14.19 25.10 -11.25
N ASP A 184 -15.25 24.53 -11.82
CA ASP A 184 -15.33 24.20 -13.24
C ASP A 184 -15.58 25.42 -14.13
N GLU A 185 -16.20 26.49 -13.61
CA GLU A 185 -16.36 27.75 -14.36
C GLU A 185 -14.98 28.41 -14.55
N ALA A 186 -14.16 28.38 -13.51
CA ALA A 186 -12.79 28.88 -13.56
C ALA A 186 -11.82 27.88 -14.20
N ALA A 187 -12.15 26.59 -14.31
CA ALA A 187 -11.26 25.49 -14.69
C ALA A 187 -10.02 25.32 -13.78
N HIS A 188 -10.20 25.48 -12.46
CA HIS A 188 -9.11 25.35 -11.49
C HIS A 188 -9.43 24.41 -10.33
N TRP A 189 -8.40 23.71 -9.85
CA TRP A 189 -8.38 23.08 -8.55
C TRP A 189 -8.07 24.10 -7.46
N ILE A 190 -8.54 23.79 -6.25
CA ILE A 190 -8.06 24.41 -5.01
C ILE A 190 -7.18 23.40 -4.30
N GLY A 191 -5.88 23.69 -4.26
CA GLY A 191 -4.87 22.83 -3.63
C GLY A 191 -4.24 23.47 -2.42
N TYR A 192 -4.04 22.71 -1.34
CA TYR A 192 -3.16 23.07 -0.24
C TYR A 192 -1.74 22.60 -0.59
N ASP A 193 -0.82 23.55 -0.62
CA ASP A 193 0.57 23.34 -0.99
C ASP A 193 1.50 23.76 0.17
N SER A 194 2.30 22.80 0.65
CA SER A 194 3.18 22.98 1.79
C SER A 194 4.43 23.81 1.48
N TYR A 195 4.75 24.05 0.21
CA TYR A 195 5.93 24.78 -0.25
C TYR A 195 5.58 26.07 -1.00
N TYR A 196 4.74 25.94 -2.03
CA TYR A 196 4.41 26.99 -3.00
C TYR A 196 3.27 27.88 -2.49
N ARG A 197 3.38 29.20 -2.71
CA ARG A 197 2.47 30.22 -2.14
C ARG A 197 2.11 31.33 -3.13
N GLU A 198 2.06 31.02 -4.42
CA GLU A 198 1.56 31.93 -5.44
C GLU A 198 0.10 31.57 -5.79
N ASN A 199 -0.62 32.46 -6.46
CA ASN A 199 -2.02 32.25 -6.86
C ASN A 199 -2.97 31.88 -5.70
N LEU A 200 -2.75 32.48 -4.53
CA LEU A 200 -3.55 32.23 -3.33
C LEU A 200 -5.05 32.47 -3.57
N VAL A 201 -5.89 31.56 -3.07
CA VAL A 201 -7.35 31.73 -3.07
C VAL A 201 -7.72 33.02 -2.32
N ASN A 202 -7.09 33.24 -1.17
CA ASN A 202 -7.24 34.42 -0.33
C ASN A 202 -5.86 35.03 -0.01
N PRO A 203 -5.44 36.11 -0.68
CA PRO A 203 -4.10 36.68 -0.51
C PRO A 203 -3.94 37.55 0.75
N THR A 204 -5.02 37.98 1.39
CA THR A 204 -4.99 38.91 2.55
C THR A 204 -5.49 38.29 3.85
N GLY A 205 -6.04 37.07 3.78
CA GLY A 205 -6.66 36.38 4.92
C GLY A 205 -5.99 35.06 5.27
N PRO A 206 -6.70 34.16 6.00
CA PRO A 206 -6.18 32.83 6.32
C PRO A 206 -5.92 32.04 5.04
N TYR A 207 -4.96 31.12 5.10
CA TYR A 207 -4.63 30.27 3.97
C TYR A 207 -5.83 29.40 3.58
N GLN A 208 -6.26 29.50 2.33
CA GLN A 208 -7.38 28.76 1.76
C GLN A 208 -6.96 27.96 0.52
N GLY A 209 -5.66 27.66 0.41
CA GLY A 209 -5.09 27.01 -0.76
C GLY A 209 -4.62 27.99 -1.85
N ILE A 210 -4.10 27.39 -2.90
CA ILE A 210 -3.71 28.01 -4.16
C ILE A 210 -4.68 27.56 -5.26
N ARG A 211 -4.87 28.41 -6.27
CA ARG A 211 -5.57 28.03 -7.51
C ARG A 211 -4.58 27.33 -8.45
N MET A 212 -4.96 26.19 -9.00
CA MET A 212 -4.15 25.41 -9.93
C MET A 212 -4.97 25.07 -11.17
N ASP A 213 -4.54 25.49 -12.35
CA ASP A 213 -5.28 25.25 -13.60
C ASP A 213 -5.41 23.74 -13.87
N TYR A 214 -6.55 23.30 -14.40
CA TYR A 214 -6.81 21.88 -14.65
C TYR A 214 -5.82 21.24 -15.61
N ALA A 215 -5.51 21.89 -16.74
CA ALA A 215 -4.64 21.34 -17.77
C ALA A 215 -3.18 21.38 -17.31
N GLU A 216 -2.75 22.48 -16.68
CA GLU A 216 -1.40 22.57 -16.10
C GLU A 216 -1.20 21.52 -14.99
N THR A 217 -2.20 21.34 -14.13
CA THR A 217 -2.15 20.32 -13.08
C THR A 217 -2.06 18.92 -13.67
N ASP A 218 -2.88 18.59 -14.68
CA ASP A 218 -2.83 17.25 -15.32
C ASP A 218 -1.46 16.98 -15.96
N ALA A 219 -0.86 17.97 -16.61
CA ALA A 219 0.48 17.84 -17.18
C ALA A 219 1.54 17.52 -16.12
N LEU A 220 1.50 18.20 -14.97
CA LEU A 220 2.41 17.96 -13.84
C LEU A 220 2.12 16.64 -13.11
N TRP A 221 0.85 16.23 -13.07
CA TRP A 221 0.37 15.01 -12.43
C TRP A 221 0.66 13.76 -13.25
N LYS A 222 0.63 13.88 -14.59
CA LYS A 222 0.98 12.82 -15.54
C LYS A 222 2.40 12.31 -15.33
N VAL A 223 3.34 13.15 -14.90
CA VAL A 223 4.73 12.76 -14.59
C VAL A 223 4.79 11.63 -13.55
N PHE A 224 3.79 11.52 -12.68
CA PHE A 224 3.65 10.49 -11.65
C PHE A 224 2.49 9.54 -11.94
N ASN A 225 2.24 9.23 -13.21
CA ASN A 225 1.14 8.34 -13.65
C ASN A 225 -0.24 8.72 -13.08
N ARG A 226 -0.46 10.03 -12.87
CA ARG A 226 -1.68 10.54 -12.24
C ARG A 226 -1.97 9.85 -10.89
N THR A 227 -0.93 9.70 -10.06
CA THR A 227 -1.00 9.08 -8.73
C THR A 227 -1.77 9.92 -7.73
N TYR A 228 -2.69 9.29 -7.01
CA TYR A 228 -3.45 9.91 -5.94
C TYR A 228 -3.60 8.99 -4.73
N VAL A 229 -3.63 9.59 -3.55
CA VAL A 229 -3.85 8.92 -2.27
C VAL A 229 -5.16 9.42 -1.67
N VAL A 230 -6.03 8.48 -1.35
CA VAL A 230 -7.33 8.75 -0.74
C VAL A 230 -7.30 8.23 0.68
N ILE A 231 -7.47 9.11 1.66
CA ILE A 231 -7.48 8.79 3.09
C ILE A 231 -8.84 9.16 3.66
N TYR A 232 -9.47 8.24 4.37
CA TYR A 232 -10.84 8.36 4.82
C TYR A 232 -11.11 7.55 6.09
N THR A 233 -12.19 7.88 6.79
CA THR A 233 -12.65 7.15 7.98
C THR A 233 -13.41 5.88 7.60
N ALA A 234 -13.50 4.91 8.52
CA ALA A 234 -14.09 3.60 8.23
C ALA A 234 -15.55 3.67 7.74
N ASP A 235 -16.33 4.66 8.18
CA ASP A 235 -17.71 4.90 7.74
C ASP A 235 -17.84 5.38 6.28
N LYS A 236 -16.74 5.84 5.67
CA LYS A 236 -16.70 6.30 4.26
C LYS A 236 -16.28 5.19 3.28
N ALA A 237 -16.05 3.96 3.74
CA ALA A 237 -15.50 2.89 2.91
C ALA A 237 -16.39 2.53 1.71
N ASP A 238 -17.69 2.33 1.92
CA ASP A 238 -18.62 1.98 0.85
C ASP A 238 -18.75 3.13 -0.17
N LEU A 239 -18.75 4.38 0.31
CA LEU A 239 -18.78 5.57 -0.54
C LEU A 239 -17.55 5.64 -1.45
N VAL A 240 -16.35 5.46 -0.88
CA VAL A 240 -15.10 5.48 -1.66
C VAL A 240 -15.05 4.31 -2.63
N ALA A 241 -15.51 3.12 -2.24
CA ALA A 241 -15.60 1.98 -3.14
C ALA A 241 -16.53 2.26 -4.33
N ASP A 242 -17.70 2.86 -4.09
CA ASP A 242 -18.65 3.20 -5.14
C ASP A 242 -18.11 4.29 -6.09
N ILE A 243 -17.42 5.31 -5.56
CA ILE A 243 -16.79 6.36 -6.38
C ILE A 243 -15.65 5.77 -7.22
N LEU A 244 -14.83 4.89 -6.63
CA LEU A 244 -13.72 4.26 -7.36
C LEU A 244 -14.23 3.26 -8.39
N GLY A 245 -15.40 2.66 -8.15
CA GLY A 245 -16.00 1.64 -8.98
C GLY A 245 -15.05 0.46 -9.14
N GLU A 246 -14.85 0.01 -10.37
CA GLU A 246 -13.92 -1.08 -10.67
C GLU A 246 -12.46 -0.77 -10.28
N ASP A 247 -12.05 0.50 -10.16
CA ASP A 247 -10.68 0.84 -9.72
C ASP A 247 -10.47 0.62 -8.22
N ILE A 248 -11.50 0.19 -7.49
CA ILE A 248 -11.27 -0.39 -6.16
C ILE A 248 -10.38 -1.62 -6.26
N ASP A 249 -10.50 -2.38 -7.35
CA ASP A 249 -9.60 -3.47 -7.70
C ASP A 249 -8.32 -2.92 -8.36
N ALA A 250 -7.17 -3.35 -7.84
CA ALA A 250 -5.88 -2.93 -8.37
C ALA A 250 -5.67 -3.45 -9.81
N GLY A 251 -6.05 -4.70 -10.10
CA GLY A 251 -5.90 -5.29 -11.43
C GLY A 251 -6.63 -4.48 -12.52
N ALA A 252 -7.89 -4.16 -12.27
CA ALA A 252 -8.70 -3.31 -13.14
C ALA A 252 -8.11 -1.90 -13.29
N MET A 253 -7.64 -1.30 -12.20
CA MET A 253 -7.01 0.02 -12.24
C MET A 253 -5.75 0.05 -13.08
N TRP A 254 -4.89 -0.94 -12.95
CA TRP A 254 -3.65 -1.00 -13.73
C TRP A 254 -3.92 -1.41 -15.19
N ALA A 255 -4.97 -2.18 -15.46
CA ALA A 255 -5.42 -2.43 -16.82
C ALA A 255 -5.88 -1.12 -17.50
N ARG A 256 -6.65 -0.27 -16.80
CA ARG A 256 -7.03 1.06 -17.30
C ARG A 256 -5.84 2.02 -17.42
N SER A 257 -4.92 1.99 -16.46
CA SER A 257 -3.68 2.77 -16.52
C SER A 257 -2.85 2.41 -17.76
N LEU A 258 -2.81 1.13 -18.13
CA LEU A 258 -2.08 0.68 -19.32
C LEU A 258 -2.73 1.22 -20.59
N GLN A 259 -4.06 1.11 -20.67
CA GLN A 259 -4.81 1.66 -21.80
C GLN A 259 -4.61 3.17 -21.92
N ALA A 260 -4.67 3.92 -20.82
CA ALA A 260 -4.47 5.35 -20.83
C ALA A 260 -3.05 5.74 -21.29
N ALA A 261 -2.03 5.00 -20.85
CA ALA A 261 -0.66 5.22 -21.31
C ALA A 261 -0.48 4.88 -22.80
N ASP A 262 -1.11 3.80 -23.29
CA ASP A 262 -1.09 3.43 -24.71
C ASP A 262 -1.84 4.49 -25.57
N ASP A 263 -2.96 5.04 -25.08
CA ASP A 263 -3.71 6.12 -25.74
C ASP A 263 -2.88 7.42 -25.79
N ASP A 264 -2.20 7.77 -24.69
CA ASP A 264 -1.29 8.92 -24.62
C ASP A 264 -0.14 8.79 -25.63
N ILE A 265 0.46 7.59 -25.76
CA ILE A 265 1.51 7.29 -26.73
C ILE A 265 0.96 7.33 -28.17
N ALA A 266 -0.25 6.84 -28.40
CA ALA A 266 -0.88 6.89 -29.72
C ALA A 266 -1.19 8.34 -30.15
N ALA A 267 -1.56 9.20 -29.20
CA ALA A 267 -1.77 10.62 -29.43
C ALA A 267 -0.44 11.37 -29.67
N ASN A 268 0.61 11.03 -28.91
CA ASN A 268 1.94 11.59 -29.04
C ASN A 268 3.03 10.55 -28.75
N GLY A 269 3.61 9.98 -29.80
CA GLY A 269 4.66 8.96 -29.70
C GLY A 269 5.96 9.44 -29.06
N ASP A 270 6.16 10.76 -28.99
CA ASP A 270 7.35 11.39 -28.39
C ASP A 270 7.11 11.81 -26.92
N ASP A 271 5.99 11.42 -26.31
CA ASP A 271 5.70 11.70 -24.91
C ASP A 271 6.48 10.75 -23.98
N ALA A 272 7.64 11.21 -23.49
CA ALA A 272 8.50 10.44 -22.59
C ALA A 272 7.78 10.01 -21.30
N PHE A 273 6.85 10.83 -20.78
CA PHE A 273 6.10 10.49 -19.56
C PHE A 273 5.04 9.43 -19.82
N ALA A 274 4.40 9.43 -20.98
CA ALA A 274 3.47 8.37 -21.38
C ALA A 274 4.20 7.01 -21.47
N TRP A 275 5.38 6.97 -22.08
CA TRP A 275 6.25 5.79 -22.08
C TRP A 275 6.68 5.36 -20.67
N PHE A 276 7.03 6.32 -19.82
CA PHE A 276 7.39 6.03 -18.42
C PHE A 276 6.21 5.47 -17.62
N ASN A 277 5.01 6.01 -17.80
CA ASN A 277 3.78 5.55 -17.17
C ASN A 277 3.38 4.16 -17.67
N ARG A 278 3.58 3.89 -18.95
CA ARG A 278 3.43 2.55 -19.53
C ARG A 278 4.40 1.58 -18.87
N GLY A 279 5.68 1.94 -18.75
CA GLY A 279 6.69 1.16 -18.04
C GLY A 279 6.28 0.89 -16.59
N SER A 280 5.86 1.90 -15.84
CA SER A 280 5.42 1.78 -14.45
C SER A 280 4.20 0.90 -14.30
N THR A 281 3.24 1.01 -15.22
CA THR A 281 2.07 0.13 -15.26
C THR A 281 2.45 -1.31 -15.60
N LEU A 282 3.37 -1.54 -16.53
CA LEU A 282 3.79 -2.90 -16.91
C LEU A 282 4.64 -3.57 -15.84
N THR A 283 5.53 -2.82 -15.19
CA THR A 283 6.20 -3.25 -13.96
C THR A 283 5.15 -3.60 -12.95
N ALA A 284 4.15 -2.73 -12.79
CA ALA A 284 3.07 -2.96 -11.85
C ALA A 284 2.29 -4.25 -12.13
N ARG A 285 2.26 -4.67 -13.40
CA ARG A 285 1.61 -5.89 -13.90
C ARG A 285 2.57 -7.07 -14.10
N GLY A 286 3.77 -7.03 -13.54
CA GLY A 286 4.79 -8.09 -13.65
C GLY A 286 5.26 -8.38 -15.08
N ARG A 287 4.98 -7.51 -16.05
CA ARG A 287 5.39 -7.63 -17.45
C ARG A 287 6.73 -6.93 -17.64
N TYR A 288 7.76 -7.45 -16.94
CA TYR A 288 9.02 -6.73 -16.73
C TYR A 288 9.82 -6.45 -18.01
N ALA A 289 9.86 -7.39 -18.96
CA ALA A 289 10.61 -7.17 -20.20
C ALA A 289 10.00 -6.03 -21.04
N GLU A 290 8.68 -6.02 -21.17
CA GLU A 290 7.97 -4.94 -21.89
C GLU A 290 8.02 -3.61 -21.12
N ALA A 291 8.08 -3.67 -19.79
CA ALA A 291 8.30 -2.49 -18.97
C ALA A 291 9.70 -1.90 -19.20
N ALA A 292 10.73 -2.75 -19.24
CA ALA A 292 12.09 -2.34 -19.53
C ALA A 292 12.21 -1.65 -20.89
N ASP A 293 11.57 -2.19 -21.93
CA ASP A 293 11.52 -1.58 -23.26
C ASP A 293 10.82 -0.20 -23.23
N ALA A 294 9.71 -0.08 -22.49
CA ALA A 294 9.00 1.18 -22.34
C ALA A 294 9.84 2.24 -21.60
N TYR A 295 10.57 1.83 -20.56
CA TYR A 295 11.49 2.72 -19.85
C TYR A 295 12.69 3.13 -20.69
N ASP A 296 13.23 2.24 -21.52
CA ASP A 296 14.30 2.58 -22.47
C ASP A 296 13.81 3.62 -23.48
N GLN A 297 12.59 3.45 -24.01
CA GLN A 297 11.98 4.42 -24.90
C GLN A 297 11.78 5.78 -24.21
N ALA A 298 11.23 5.79 -22.99
CA ALA A 298 11.06 7.00 -22.18
C ALA A 298 12.40 7.73 -21.95
N ARG A 299 13.45 6.99 -21.58
CA ARG A 299 14.79 7.54 -21.36
C ARG A 299 15.44 8.05 -22.64
N SER A 300 15.18 7.40 -23.78
CA SER A 300 15.70 7.84 -25.10
C SER A 300 15.08 9.17 -25.55
N LEU A 301 13.82 9.41 -25.21
CA LEU A 301 13.10 10.66 -25.47
C LEU A 301 13.52 11.79 -24.50
N GLY A 302 14.09 11.40 -23.36
CA GLY A 302 14.63 12.31 -22.35
C GLY A 302 13.69 12.44 -21.15
N LEU A 303 14.25 12.28 -19.96
CA LEU A 303 13.54 12.44 -18.68
C LEU A 303 14.19 13.54 -17.85
N PRO A 304 13.41 14.25 -17.00
CA PRO A 304 13.99 15.17 -16.04
C PRO A 304 15.04 14.46 -15.16
N PRO A 305 16.21 15.08 -14.88
CA PRO A 305 17.32 14.40 -14.20
C PRO A 305 16.99 13.80 -12.83
N ARG A 306 16.03 14.40 -12.12
CA ARG A 306 15.63 14.01 -10.76
C ARG A 306 14.41 13.10 -10.72
N MET A 307 13.85 12.71 -11.86
CA MET A 307 12.63 11.88 -11.89
C MET A 307 12.85 10.54 -11.16
N LEU A 308 14.04 9.94 -11.33
CA LEU A 308 14.42 8.69 -10.69
C LEU A 308 14.85 8.84 -9.22
N TRP A 309 14.69 10.03 -8.62
CA TRP A 309 14.79 10.20 -7.17
C TRP A 309 13.49 9.81 -6.45
N TYR A 310 12.38 9.72 -7.19
CA TYR A 310 11.04 9.47 -6.66
C TYR A 310 10.38 8.24 -7.28
N GLN A 311 10.84 7.80 -8.46
CA GLN A 311 10.20 6.74 -9.24
C GLN A 311 11.19 5.63 -9.57
N PHE A 312 11.02 4.46 -8.95
CA PHE A 312 12.00 3.37 -8.96
C PHE A 312 11.65 2.17 -9.85
N GLY A 313 10.49 2.21 -10.52
CA GLY A 313 10.04 1.12 -11.39
C GLY A 313 11.06 0.63 -12.46
N PRO A 314 11.89 1.49 -13.09
CA PRO A 314 12.92 1.03 -14.02
C PRO A 314 13.90 0.02 -13.42
N PHE A 315 14.30 0.21 -12.16
CA PHE A 315 15.28 -0.66 -11.51
C PHE A 315 14.71 -2.07 -11.33
N GLN A 316 13.45 -2.17 -10.91
CA GLN A 316 12.77 -3.45 -10.83
C GLN A 316 12.60 -4.11 -12.21
N ALA A 317 12.11 -3.35 -13.21
CA ALA A 317 11.88 -3.88 -14.54
C ALA A 317 13.17 -4.45 -15.17
N TYR A 318 14.28 -3.73 -15.04
CA TYR A 318 15.58 -4.21 -15.50
C TYR A 318 16.05 -5.43 -14.71
N TYR A 319 15.92 -5.42 -13.38
CA TYR A 319 16.32 -6.55 -12.53
C TYR A 319 15.56 -7.84 -12.88
N GLU A 320 14.22 -7.79 -12.89
CA GLU A 320 13.37 -8.96 -13.15
C GLU A 320 13.45 -9.43 -14.61
N SER A 321 13.94 -8.59 -15.52
CA SER A 321 14.26 -8.95 -16.91
C SER A 321 15.68 -9.50 -17.08
N GLY A 322 16.44 -9.65 -16.00
CA GLY A 322 17.82 -10.14 -16.04
C GLY A 322 18.86 -9.12 -16.54
N ARG A 323 18.49 -7.84 -16.69
CA ARG A 323 19.36 -6.75 -17.13
C ARG A 323 20.10 -6.14 -15.93
N TYR A 324 20.84 -6.96 -15.18
CA TYR A 324 21.46 -6.57 -13.92
C TYR A 324 22.55 -5.50 -14.08
N GLU A 325 23.31 -5.54 -15.18
CA GLU A 325 24.29 -4.50 -15.51
C GLU A 325 23.62 -3.14 -15.73
N ASP A 326 22.43 -3.10 -16.33
CA ASP A 326 21.68 -1.86 -16.54
C ASP A 326 21.13 -1.29 -15.23
N VAL A 327 20.74 -2.15 -14.28
CA VAL A 327 20.39 -1.73 -12.90
C VAL A 327 21.56 -1.02 -12.26
N LEU A 328 22.75 -1.62 -12.29
CA LEU A 328 23.96 -1.03 -11.69
C LEU A 328 24.33 0.29 -12.37
N ALA A 329 24.35 0.32 -13.71
CA ALA A 329 24.69 1.51 -14.47
C ALA A 329 23.71 2.66 -14.23
N LEU A 330 22.39 2.37 -14.20
CA LEU A 330 21.38 3.37 -13.89
C LEU A 330 21.54 3.88 -12.47
N ALA A 331 21.72 3.00 -11.49
CA ALA A 331 21.83 3.40 -10.10
C ALA A 331 23.07 4.27 -9.87
N ASP A 332 24.21 3.91 -10.47
CA ASP A 332 25.43 4.72 -10.41
C ASP A 332 25.25 6.09 -11.07
N SER A 333 24.49 6.16 -12.16
CA SER A 333 24.20 7.44 -12.83
C SER A 333 23.35 8.38 -11.96
N VAL A 334 22.36 7.85 -11.23
CA VAL A 334 21.47 8.65 -10.37
C VAL A 334 22.15 9.04 -9.06
N LEU A 335 22.98 8.15 -8.51
CA LEU A 335 23.75 8.41 -7.28
C LEU A 335 24.92 9.38 -7.48
N ASN A 336 25.25 9.80 -8.71
CA ASN A 336 26.33 10.73 -9.00
C ASN A 336 25.79 12.15 -9.27
N PRO A 337 26.17 13.22 -8.53
CA PRO A 337 27.30 13.33 -7.60
C PRO A 337 26.93 13.21 -6.10
N ALA A 338 26.80 11.98 -5.61
CA ALA A 338 26.54 11.60 -4.21
C ALA A 338 25.14 11.92 -3.65
N VAL A 339 24.10 11.80 -4.49
CA VAL A 339 22.71 11.78 -3.99
C VAL A 339 22.52 10.57 -3.08
N GLN A 340 21.81 10.73 -1.96
CA GLN A 340 21.50 9.63 -1.05
C GLN A 340 20.04 9.21 -1.28
N ILE A 341 19.86 8.07 -1.94
CA ILE A 341 18.57 7.43 -2.19
C ILE A 341 18.75 5.96 -1.81
N GLU A 342 18.13 5.55 -0.71
CA GLU A 342 18.32 4.22 -0.15
C GLU A 342 17.88 3.10 -1.10
N GLU A 343 16.80 3.32 -1.86
CA GLU A 343 16.19 2.36 -2.77
C GLU A 343 17.20 1.93 -3.83
N LEU A 344 18.07 2.84 -4.28
CA LEU A 344 19.10 2.54 -5.26
C LEU A 344 20.20 1.64 -4.70
N TYR A 345 20.49 1.72 -3.40
CA TYR A 345 21.43 0.80 -2.76
C TYR A 345 20.82 -0.59 -2.58
N TYR A 346 19.50 -0.71 -2.40
CA TYR A 346 18.80 -1.99 -2.47
C TYR A 346 18.95 -2.62 -3.86
N TRP A 347 18.60 -1.89 -4.92
CA TRP A 347 18.70 -2.40 -6.30
C TRP A 347 20.13 -2.77 -6.70
N LYS A 348 21.12 -1.97 -6.28
CA LYS A 348 22.53 -2.31 -6.48
C LYS A 348 22.94 -3.59 -5.77
N ALA A 349 22.49 -3.78 -4.53
CA ALA A 349 22.80 -5.00 -3.79
C ALA A 349 22.24 -6.25 -4.48
N GLU A 350 20.98 -6.19 -4.90
CA GLU A 350 20.33 -7.31 -5.56
C GLU A 350 20.95 -7.62 -6.92
N ALA A 351 21.21 -6.60 -7.75
CA ALA A 351 21.86 -6.78 -9.05
C ALA A 351 23.30 -7.31 -8.93
N ALA A 352 24.08 -6.79 -7.98
CA ALA A 352 25.43 -7.29 -7.71
C ALA A 352 25.43 -8.76 -7.25
N LEU A 353 24.47 -9.14 -6.41
CA LEU A 353 24.30 -10.52 -5.96
C LEU A 353 23.93 -11.44 -7.12
N ALA A 354 23.00 -11.02 -8.00
CA ALA A 354 22.60 -11.76 -9.19
C ALA A 354 23.76 -12.00 -10.17
N LEU A 355 24.71 -11.06 -10.24
CA LEU A 355 25.95 -11.19 -11.01
C LEU A 355 27.06 -11.98 -10.29
N GLY A 356 26.80 -12.51 -9.09
CA GLY A 356 27.78 -13.25 -8.28
C GLY A 356 28.82 -12.37 -7.58
N ASN A 357 28.67 -11.05 -7.61
CA ASN A 357 29.59 -10.11 -6.95
C ASN A 357 29.17 -9.85 -5.49
N SER A 358 29.46 -10.82 -4.63
CA SER A 358 29.08 -10.78 -3.21
C SER A 358 29.67 -9.57 -2.46
N SER A 359 30.91 -9.17 -2.79
CA SER A 359 31.56 -8.02 -2.16
C SER A 359 30.86 -6.70 -2.47
N ALA A 360 30.47 -6.47 -3.73
CA ALA A 360 29.72 -5.27 -4.09
C ALA A 360 28.30 -5.27 -3.48
N ALA A 361 27.66 -6.44 -3.40
CA ALA A 361 26.35 -6.58 -2.75
C ALA A 361 26.41 -6.22 -1.26
N GLU A 362 27.42 -6.71 -0.54
CA GLU A 362 27.64 -6.39 0.89
C GLU A 362 27.91 -4.90 1.10
N GLN A 363 28.71 -4.26 0.24
CA GLN A 363 28.96 -2.82 0.32
C GLN A 363 27.68 -2.00 0.12
N ALA A 364 26.85 -2.37 -0.85
CA ALA A 364 25.57 -1.72 -1.10
C ALA A 364 24.60 -1.92 0.07
N ARG A 365 24.50 -3.14 0.63
CA ARG A 365 23.67 -3.43 1.82
C ARG A 365 24.14 -2.67 3.07
N ALA A 366 25.45 -2.56 3.28
CA ALA A 366 26.00 -1.79 4.38
C ALA A 366 25.62 -0.31 4.26
N ARG A 367 25.62 0.24 3.04
CA ARG A 367 25.21 1.62 2.80
C ARG A 367 23.71 1.82 3.00
N LEU A 368 22.88 0.91 2.50
CA LEU A 368 21.45 0.86 2.76
C LEU A 368 21.14 0.84 4.27
N GLN A 369 21.80 -0.04 5.04
CA GLN A 369 21.63 -0.14 6.49
C GLN A 369 22.05 1.15 7.22
N GLN A 370 23.05 1.88 6.73
CA GLN A 370 23.42 3.18 7.29
C GLN A 370 22.37 4.26 7.02
N LEU A 371 21.75 4.23 5.83
CA LEU A 371 20.75 5.19 5.39
C LEU A 371 19.35 4.90 5.92
N LYS A 372 19.04 3.64 6.25
CA LYS A 372 17.74 3.24 6.81
C LYS A 372 17.98 1.97 7.64
N PRO A 373 18.38 2.09 8.93
CA PRO A 373 18.69 0.97 9.81
C PRO A 373 17.51 0.02 10.04
N ASN A 374 16.30 0.50 9.79
CA ASN A 374 15.06 -0.28 9.83
C ASN A 374 14.57 -0.66 8.42
N TYR A 375 15.41 -0.54 7.38
CA TYR A 375 15.09 -0.99 6.03
C TYR A 375 14.98 -2.50 6.04
N SER A 376 13.76 -3.00 6.19
CA SER A 376 13.54 -4.42 6.09
C SER A 376 13.68 -4.85 4.63
N VAL A 377 14.10 -6.09 4.41
CA VAL A 377 14.01 -6.74 3.08
C VAL A 377 12.57 -6.72 2.54
N ALA A 378 11.57 -6.52 3.41
CA ALA A 378 10.18 -6.31 3.03
C ALA A 378 9.95 -4.97 2.32
N TYR A 379 10.70 -3.90 2.62
CA TYR A 379 10.61 -2.61 1.92
C TYR A 379 11.04 -2.71 0.44
N GLY A 380 12.19 -3.37 0.18
CA GLY A 380 12.61 -3.67 -1.20
C GLY A 380 11.71 -4.68 -1.91
N ARG A 381 10.96 -5.50 -1.16
CA ARG A 381 9.90 -6.38 -1.69
C ARG A 381 8.54 -5.68 -1.81
N MET A 382 8.31 -4.55 -1.15
CA MET A 382 7.10 -3.74 -1.26
C MET A 382 7.11 -2.96 -2.57
N GLU A 383 8.27 -2.45 -3.03
CA GLU A 383 8.41 -1.99 -4.41
C GLU A 383 8.11 -3.13 -5.40
N LYS A 384 8.59 -4.35 -5.11
CA LYS A 384 8.27 -5.54 -5.93
C LYS A 384 6.81 -6.00 -5.82
N ALA A 385 6.14 -5.78 -4.69
CA ALA A 385 4.78 -6.25 -4.41
C ALA A 385 3.72 -5.23 -4.85
N GLU A 386 4.00 -3.92 -4.76
CA GLU A 386 3.29 -2.87 -5.50
C GLU A 386 3.25 -3.20 -6.99
N SER A 387 4.28 -3.91 -7.46
CA SER A 387 4.38 -4.39 -8.82
C SER A 387 3.91 -5.81 -9.15
N ALA A 388 3.59 -6.62 -8.14
CA ALA A 388 3.12 -7.98 -8.33
C ALA A 388 1.65 -8.17 -7.91
N ALA A 389 1.12 -7.31 -7.05
CA ALA A 389 -0.27 -7.35 -6.54
C ALA A 389 -1.33 -7.06 -7.63
N THR A 390 -0.91 -6.73 -8.83
CA THR A 390 -1.76 -6.33 -9.94
C THR A 390 -2.01 -7.44 -10.98
N VAL A 391 -1.11 -8.42 -11.07
CA VAL A 391 -1.07 -9.31 -12.25
C VAL A 391 -2.17 -10.37 -12.23
N ALA A 392 -2.73 -10.68 -11.07
CA ALA A 392 -3.61 -11.84 -10.91
C ALA A 392 -5.09 -11.61 -11.26
N MET A 393 -5.48 -10.42 -11.73
CA MET A 393 -6.87 -10.10 -12.12
C MET A 393 -6.95 -9.54 -13.53
N THR A 394 -6.86 -10.38 -14.56
CA THR A 394 -7.54 -10.16 -15.86
C THR A 394 -7.39 -11.39 -16.76
N ALA A 395 -8.40 -12.26 -16.83
CA ALA A 395 -8.68 -13.08 -18.01
C ALA A 395 -10.14 -13.59 -18.02
N SER A 396 -11.07 -12.76 -18.48
CA SER A 396 -12.32 -13.12 -19.20
C SER A 396 -13.17 -11.86 -19.37
N ALA A 397 -13.88 -11.56 -20.46
CA ALA A 397 -14.18 -12.28 -21.71
C ALA A 397 -14.53 -11.23 -22.79
N SER A 398 -14.57 -11.55 -24.08
CA SER A 398 -15.86 -11.89 -24.72
C SER A 398 -15.70 -12.59 -26.08
N VAL A 399 -16.69 -13.45 -26.32
CA VAL A 399 -16.87 -14.44 -27.37
C VAL A 399 -17.10 -13.84 -28.77
N THR A 400 -16.42 -14.39 -29.77
CA THR A 400 -17.06 -14.66 -31.08
C THR A 400 -16.77 -16.11 -31.50
N SER A 401 -17.83 -16.78 -31.93
CA SER A 401 -17.87 -18.19 -32.29
C SER A 401 -17.21 -18.46 -33.64
N SER A 402 -16.19 -19.32 -33.67
CA SER A 402 -15.84 -20.15 -34.81
C SER A 402 -15.02 -21.36 -34.36
N THR A 403 -15.20 -22.47 -35.04
CA THR A 403 -14.97 -23.87 -34.63
C THR A 403 -13.52 -24.32 -34.41
N ALA A 404 -13.33 -25.03 -33.28
CA ALA A 404 -12.47 -26.20 -32.99
C ALA A 404 -10.95 -26.17 -33.24
N VAL A 405 -10.15 -26.36 -32.17
CA VAL A 405 -9.35 -27.56 -31.80
C VAL A 405 -8.98 -27.45 -30.30
N ALA A 406 -9.07 -28.54 -29.54
CA ALA A 406 -8.91 -28.57 -28.07
C ALA A 406 -7.47 -28.32 -27.59
N ALA A 407 -7.34 -27.48 -26.55
CA ALA A 407 -6.13 -27.21 -25.77
C ALA A 407 -6.39 -27.56 -24.27
N PRO A 408 -5.35 -27.82 -23.45
CA PRO A 408 -5.51 -28.49 -22.16
C PRO A 408 -6.23 -27.60 -21.13
N THR A 409 -7.11 -28.21 -20.34
CA THR A 409 -7.94 -27.55 -19.32
C THR A 409 -7.08 -26.90 -18.23
N ALA A 410 -7.21 -25.59 -18.06
CA ALA A 410 -6.61 -24.85 -16.94
C ALA A 410 -7.22 -25.27 -15.60
N LYS A 411 -6.39 -25.43 -14.56
CA LYS A 411 -6.79 -25.76 -13.19
C LYS A 411 -7.66 -24.61 -12.63
N PRO A 412 -8.81 -24.89 -11.98
CA PRO A 412 -9.67 -23.85 -11.42
C PRO A 412 -8.98 -23.12 -10.25
N SER A 413 -9.17 -21.79 -10.15
CA SER A 413 -8.55 -20.93 -9.13
C SER A 413 -9.27 -21.05 -7.79
N ALA A 414 -8.51 -21.28 -6.71
CA ALA A 414 -9.07 -21.38 -5.35
C ALA A 414 -9.32 -20.00 -4.71
N ARG A 415 -10.33 -19.91 -3.83
CA ARG A 415 -10.73 -18.67 -3.13
C ARG A 415 -10.92 -18.88 -1.64
N ALA A 416 -10.50 -17.90 -0.84
CA ALA A 416 -10.65 -17.85 0.62
C ALA A 416 -11.34 -16.55 1.05
N GLY A 417 -12.11 -16.61 2.13
CA GLY A 417 -12.64 -15.44 2.83
C GLY A 417 -12.12 -15.40 4.27
N PHE A 418 -11.61 -14.26 4.72
CA PHE A 418 -11.24 -14.09 6.13
C PHE A 418 -12.50 -14.00 7.00
N VAL A 419 -12.49 -14.68 8.15
CA VAL A 419 -13.62 -14.68 9.09
C VAL A 419 -13.26 -13.93 10.37
N ALA A 420 -12.14 -14.25 11.02
CA ALA A 420 -11.74 -13.62 12.28
C ALA A 420 -10.29 -13.92 12.68
N ASP A 421 -9.70 -13.03 13.48
CA ASP A 421 -8.58 -13.37 14.35
C ASP A 421 -9.12 -14.16 15.55
N VAL A 422 -8.79 -15.44 15.64
CA VAL A 422 -9.22 -16.31 16.74
C VAL A 422 -8.33 -16.10 17.96
N THR A 423 -7.03 -15.87 17.75
CA THR A 423 -6.07 -15.46 18.79
C THR A 423 -5.26 -14.26 18.32
N ILE A 424 -4.71 -13.50 19.27
CA ILE A 424 -3.83 -12.34 19.02
C ILE A 424 -4.48 -11.34 18.04
N PRO A 425 -5.51 -10.59 18.45
CA PRO A 425 -6.03 -9.48 17.65
C PRO A 425 -4.92 -8.48 17.29
N ASP A 426 -5.09 -7.77 16.18
CA ASP A 426 -4.10 -6.77 15.75
C ASP A 426 -3.86 -5.70 16.82
N GLY A 427 -2.59 -5.41 17.07
CA GLY A 427 -2.13 -4.48 18.12
C GLY A 427 -1.90 -5.13 19.49
N THR A 428 -2.07 -6.46 19.61
CA THR A 428 -1.81 -7.18 20.87
C THR A 428 -0.37 -6.97 21.33
N SER A 429 -0.18 -6.66 22.62
CA SER A 429 1.15 -6.53 23.21
C SER A 429 1.71 -7.89 23.62
N VAL A 430 2.95 -8.17 23.23
CA VAL A 430 3.70 -9.40 23.55
C VAL A 430 5.06 -9.03 24.13
N ARG A 431 5.68 -9.91 24.93
CA ARG A 431 7.02 -9.63 25.46
C ARG A 431 8.11 -9.88 24.42
N ALA A 432 9.21 -9.16 24.55
CA ALA A 432 10.38 -9.36 23.71
C ALA A 432 10.89 -10.81 23.79
N GLY A 433 11.01 -11.50 22.65
CA GLY A 433 11.45 -12.90 22.56
C GLY A 433 10.42 -13.96 22.98
N GLU A 434 9.17 -13.59 23.27
CA GLU A 434 8.12 -14.53 23.69
C GLU A 434 7.50 -15.26 22.49
N ASP A 435 7.34 -16.57 22.61
CA ASP A 435 6.55 -17.35 21.64
C ASP A 435 5.06 -17.16 21.89
N PHE A 436 4.30 -16.90 20.83
CA PHE A 436 2.84 -16.82 20.86
C PHE A 436 2.22 -17.55 19.66
N THR A 437 0.99 -18.02 19.84
CA THR A 437 0.24 -18.71 18.79
C THR A 437 -0.79 -17.77 18.16
N LYS A 438 -0.64 -17.50 16.87
CA LYS A 438 -1.62 -16.78 16.04
C LYS A 438 -2.53 -17.79 15.33
N ILE A 439 -3.84 -17.56 15.42
CA ILE A 439 -4.86 -18.37 14.76
C ILE A 439 -5.77 -17.46 13.97
N TRP A 440 -5.84 -17.69 12.66
CA TRP A 440 -6.82 -17.06 11.78
C TRP A 440 -7.92 -18.04 11.43
N ARG A 441 -9.18 -17.61 11.50
CA ARG A 441 -10.29 -18.36 10.91
C ARG A 441 -10.52 -17.86 9.49
N VAL A 442 -10.49 -18.79 8.55
CA VAL A 442 -10.78 -18.55 7.13
C VAL A 442 -11.91 -19.45 6.66
N ARG A 443 -12.60 -19.04 5.60
CA ARG A 443 -13.60 -19.82 4.88
C ARG A 443 -13.07 -20.21 3.51
N ASN A 444 -13.22 -21.48 3.13
CA ASN A 444 -13.01 -21.90 1.75
C ASN A 444 -14.21 -21.44 0.91
N GLU A 445 -13.98 -20.50 0.00
CA GLU A 445 -14.98 -19.94 -0.93
C GLU A 445 -14.81 -20.47 -2.36
N SER A 446 -13.95 -21.48 -2.55
CA SER A 446 -13.92 -22.29 -3.76
C SER A 446 -15.19 -23.16 -3.87
N ASP A 447 -15.48 -23.62 -5.08
CA ASP A 447 -16.47 -24.66 -5.37
C ASP A 447 -15.91 -26.09 -5.18
N PHE A 448 -14.64 -26.22 -4.79
CA PHE A 448 -13.96 -27.47 -4.47
C PHE A 448 -13.24 -27.42 -3.11
N ALA A 449 -12.93 -28.60 -2.55
CA ALA A 449 -12.20 -28.71 -1.29
C ALA A 449 -10.72 -28.34 -1.46
N TRP A 450 -10.16 -27.63 -0.49
CA TRP A 450 -8.71 -27.47 -0.37
C TRP A 450 -8.10 -28.76 0.13
N GLN A 451 -7.10 -29.28 -0.59
CA GLN A 451 -6.29 -30.42 -0.18
C GLN A 451 -4.81 -30.12 -0.37
N GLY A 452 -4.02 -30.24 0.69
CA GLY A 452 -2.56 -30.03 0.64
C GLY A 452 -2.13 -28.57 0.44
N TYR A 453 -2.99 -27.62 0.84
CA TYR A 453 -2.68 -26.19 0.81
C TYR A 453 -1.72 -25.82 1.93
N ARG A 454 -1.01 -24.72 1.75
CA ARG A 454 0.02 -24.25 2.69
C ARG A 454 -0.08 -22.75 2.93
N LEU A 455 0.43 -22.30 4.07
CA LEU A 455 0.60 -20.91 4.43
C LEU A 455 2.05 -20.52 4.17
N ARG A 456 2.24 -19.59 3.24
CA ARG A 456 3.54 -19.04 2.86
C ARG A 456 3.74 -17.68 3.52
N ASN A 457 4.87 -17.46 4.19
CA ASN A 457 5.24 -16.12 4.63
C ASN A 457 5.64 -15.27 3.40
N ILE A 458 5.04 -14.08 3.25
CA ILE A 458 5.22 -13.23 2.06
C ILE A 458 5.87 -11.88 2.37
N ALA A 459 5.67 -11.32 3.55
CA ALA A 459 6.28 -10.06 3.99
C ALA A 459 6.21 -9.94 5.51
N GLY A 460 7.16 -9.25 6.16
CA GLY A 460 7.24 -9.22 7.62
C GLY A 460 7.44 -10.62 8.24
N GLY A 461 7.77 -10.71 9.52
CA GLY A 461 7.97 -12.01 10.18
C GLY A 461 9.36 -12.65 10.04
N ALA A 462 10.41 -11.89 9.68
CA ALA A 462 11.81 -12.34 9.78
C ALA A 462 12.28 -12.63 11.22
N TRP A 463 11.41 -12.39 12.20
CA TRP A 463 11.60 -12.62 13.63
C TRP A 463 10.98 -13.96 14.09
N ILE A 464 10.30 -14.68 13.19
CA ILE A 464 9.74 -16.00 13.46
C ILE A 464 10.87 -17.01 13.34
N ASN A 465 11.51 -17.31 14.48
CA ASN A 465 12.57 -18.29 14.64
C ASN A 465 13.77 -18.09 13.69
N ASP A 466 14.90 -17.65 14.24
CA ASP A 466 16.24 -17.57 13.60
C ASP A 466 16.73 -18.88 12.91
N ASN A 467 15.91 -19.93 12.84
CA ASN A 467 16.22 -21.25 12.29
C ASN A 467 15.49 -21.61 10.98
N PHE A 468 14.65 -20.74 10.41
CA PHE A 468 14.17 -20.97 9.05
C PHE A 468 15.07 -20.27 8.03
N ALA A 469 16.11 -20.98 7.59
CA ALA A 469 16.55 -20.87 6.19
C ALA A 469 15.32 -21.04 5.25
N PRO A 470 15.36 -20.50 4.02
CA PRO A 470 14.29 -19.75 3.31
C PRO A 470 12.85 -20.27 3.50
N PRO A 471 11.81 -19.40 3.49
CA PRO A 471 10.52 -19.64 4.16
C PRO A 471 9.93 -21.00 3.79
N VAL A 472 9.84 -21.90 4.78
CA VAL A 472 9.19 -23.19 4.62
C VAL A 472 7.68 -22.97 4.74
N ASP A 473 6.97 -23.22 3.64
CA ASP A 473 5.50 -23.20 3.61
C ASP A 473 4.92 -24.16 4.69
N GLN A 474 4.05 -23.66 5.56
CA GLN A 474 3.41 -24.45 6.61
C GLN A 474 2.12 -25.09 6.10
N PRO A 475 1.85 -26.39 6.30
CA PRO A 475 0.60 -26.99 5.86
C PRO A 475 -0.61 -26.36 6.58
N ILE A 476 -1.71 -26.12 5.86
CA ILE A 476 -3.00 -25.71 6.46
C ILE A 476 -3.99 -26.87 6.44
N PRO A 477 -5.06 -26.84 7.25
CA PRO A 477 -6.07 -27.88 7.24
C PRO A 477 -6.78 -28.04 5.87
N ASP A 478 -6.98 -29.28 5.44
CA ASP A 478 -7.85 -29.58 4.32
C ASP A 478 -9.28 -29.11 4.64
N THR A 479 -9.87 -28.34 3.73
CA THR A 479 -11.10 -27.59 4.02
C THR A 479 -12.12 -27.79 2.90
N ALA A 480 -13.28 -28.36 3.23
CA ALA A 480 -14.36 -28.56 2.25
C ALA A 480 -14.87 -27.20 1.69
N ALA A 481 -15.41 -27.22 0.47
CA ALA A 481 -16.02 -26.04 -0.14
C ALA A 481 -17.11 -25.44 0.78
N GLY A 482 -17.03 -24.14 1.03
CA GLY A 482 -17.95 -23.40 1.90
C GLY A 482 -17.71 -23.56 3.40
N ALA A 483 -16.81 -24.44 3.85
CA ALA A 483 -16.47 -24.66 5.26
C ALA A 483 -15.40 -23.68 5.76
N THR A 484 -15.26 -23.57 7.08
CA THR A 484 -14.21 -22.76 7.73
C THR A 484 -13.09 -23.62 8.28
N ALA A 485 -11.87 -23.08 8.28
CA ALA A 485 -10.69 -23.66 8.91
C ALA A 485 -9.96 -22.64 9.78
N ASP A 486 -9.35 -23.12 10.86
CA ASP A 486 -8.47 -22.35 11.73
C ASP A 486 -7.03 -22.65 11.34
N ILE A 487 -6.32 -21.65 10.84
CA ILE A 487 -4.92 -21.73 10.44
C ILE A 487 -4.08 -21.25 11.60
N GLU A 488 -3.28 -22.15 12.15
CA GLU A 488 -2.43 -21.91 13.32
C GLU A 488 -0.97 -21.67 12.91
N LEU A 489 -0.34 -20.68 13.54
CA LEU A 489 1.07 -20.40 13.41
C LEU A 489 1.68 -19.99 14.76
N VAL A 490 2.76 -20.66 15.15
CA VAL A 490 3.58 -20.28 16.30
C VAL A 490 4.63 -19.26 15.86
N ILE A 491 4.68 -18.12 16.54
CA ILE A 491 5.52 -16.96 16.23
C ILE A 491 6.35 -16.58 17.46
N THR A 492 7.65 -16.42 17.30
CA THR A 492 8.51 -15.78 18.31
C THR A 492 8.48 -14.27 18.12
N ALA A 493 8.16 -13.54 19.18
CA ALA A 493 8.20 -12.08 19.16
C ALA A 493 9.64 -11.57 19.02
N PRO A 494 9.86 -10.48 18.26
CA PRO A 494 11.17 -9.82 18.19
C PRO A 494 11.72 -9.46 19.56
N THR A 495 13.04 -9.40 19.70
CA THR A 495 13.70 -9.01 20.96
C THR A 495 13.80 -7.50 21.15
N GLN A 496 13.61 -6.72 20.09
CA GLN A 496 13.59 -5.26 20.16
C GLN A 496 12.15 -4.76 20.40
N PRO A 497 11.96 -3.71 21.23
CA PRO A 497 10.65 -3.09 21.39
C PRO A 497 10.21 -2.39 20.10
N GLY A 498 8.92 -2.47 19.77
CA GLY A 498 8.39 -1.87 18.55
C GLY A 498 7.07 -2.49 18.11
N SER A 499 6.46 -1.90 17.08
CA SER A 499 5.31 -2.50 16.39
C SER A 499 5.80 -3.34 15.23
N TYR A 500 5.27 -4.55 15.09
CA TYR A 500 5.68 -5.50 14.07
C TYR A 500 4.47 -6.08 13.37
N THR A 501 4.57 -6.18 12.05
CA THR A 501 3.57 -6.82 11.21
C THR A 501 4.18 -8.00 10.48
N GLY A 502 3.44 -9.11 10.43
CA GLY A 502 3.73 -10.25 9.57
C GLY A 502 2.60 -10.47 8.58
N TYR A 503 2.92 -10.96 7.38
CA TYR A 503 2.01 -11.24 6.28
C TYR A 503 2.26 -12.63 5.71
N TRP A 504 1.16 -13.33 5.42
CA TRP A 504 1.15 -14.67 4.85
C TRP A 504 0.13 -14.80 3.73
N GLN A 505 0.35 -15.76 2.85
CA GLN A 505 -0.52 -16.12 1.73
C GLN A 505 -0.82 -17.61 1.78
N ILE A 506 -2.10 -17.98 1.72
CA ILE A 506 -2.47 -19.37 1.46
C ILE A 506 -2.13 -19.70 0.00
N VAL A 507 -1.41 -20.80 -0.23
CA VAL A 507 -1.01 -21.29 -1.54
C VAL A 507 -1.42 -22.76 -1.71
N ASP A 508 -1.65 -23.21 -2.94
CA ASP A 508 -1.87 -24.63 -3.22
C ASP A 508 -0.55 -25.43 -3.21
N ALA A 509 -0.64 -26.74 -3.49
CA ALA A 509 0.51 -27.64 -3.49
C ALA A 509 1.61 -27.25 -4.51
N ASP A 510 1.24 -26.53 -5.58
CA ASP A 510 2.15 -26.05 -6.62
C ASP A 510 2.72 -24.66 -6.27
N GLY A 511 2.30 -24.09 -5.14
CA GLY A 511 2.69 -22.76 -4.68
C GLY A 511 1.86 -21.61 -5.26
N THR A 512 0.72 -21.92 -5.89
CA THR A 512 -0.19 -20.94 -6.50
C THR A 512 -1.02 -20.24 -5.42
N PRO A 513 -1.04 -18.91 -5.34
CA PRO A 513 -1.82 -18.17 -4.35
C PRO A 513 -3.33 -18.42 -4.44
N VAL A 514 -3.97 -18.55 -3.28
CA VAL A 514 -5.43 -18.54 -3.11
C VAL A 514 -5.95 -17.11 -3.07
N THR A 515 -6.87 -16.77 -3.96
CA THR A 515 -7.51 -15.44 -3.99
C THR A 515 -8.23 -15.16 -2.67
N GLY A 516 -7.99 -13.99 -2.05
CA GLY A 516 -8.54 -13.66 -0.72
C GLY A 516 -7.89 -14.41 0.46
N GLY A 517 -6.84 -15.20 0.19
CA GLY A 517 -6.12 -16.01 1.18
C GLY A 517 -4.95 -15.30 1.86
N GLN A 518 -4.88 -13.97 1.83
CA GLN A 518 -3.84 -13.21 2.52
C GLN A 518 -4.25 -12.99 3.98
N LEU A 519 -3.30 -13.25 4.89
CA LEU A 519 -3.47 -13.15 6.33
C LEU A 519 -2.35 -12.29 6.91
N TRP A 520 -2.62 -11.58 8.00
CA TRP A 520 -1.60 -10.78 8.68
C TRP A 520 -1.78 -10.79 10.19
N THR A 521 -0.75 -10.39 10.92
CA THR A 521 -0.86 -10.09 12.34
C THR A 521 -0.04 -8.87 12.67
N ILE A 522 -0.58 -8.00 13.51
CA ILE A 522 0.11 -6.84 14.08
C ILE A 522 0.32 -7.09 15.58
N ILE A 523 1.56 -6.97 16.05
CA ILE A 523 1.91 -7.07 17.47
C ILE A 523 2.71 -5.85 17.93
N SER A 524 2.63 -5.55 19.22
CA SER A 524 3.51 -4.59 19.88
C SER A 524 4.44 -5.30 20.86
N VAL A 525 5.75 -5.20 20.66
CA VAL A 525 6.75 -5.72 21.59
C VAL A 525 7.07 -4.66 22.62
N LEU A 526 6.85 -4.99 23.89
CA LEU A 526 7.16 -4.10 25.01
C LEU A 526 8.64 -4.19 25.39
N ALA A 527 9.21 -3.06 25.83
CA ALA A 527 10.51 -3.03 26.49
C ALA A 527 10.44 -3.84 27.80
N GLN A 528 11.47 -4.65 28.06
CA GLN A 528 11.58 -5.40 29.31
C GLN A 528 11.74 -4.48 30.53
#